data_AF-A0A7C0UDM0-F1
#
_entry.id   AF-A0A7C0UDM0-F1
#
_cell.length_a   1.000
_cell.length_b   1.000
_cell.length_c   1.000
_cell.angle_alpha   90.00
_cell.angle_beta   90.00
_cell.angle_gamma   90.00
#
_symmetry.space_group_name_H-M   'P 1'
#
loop_
_entity.id
_entity.type
_entity.pdbx_description
1 polymer ?
#
loop_
_entity_poly.entity_id
_entity_poly.type
_entity_poly.pdbx_seq_one_letter_code
_entity_poly.pdbx_strand_id
1 'polypeptide(L)'
;ELNLEMDKGKDLIALMEKANRALGQISERITFAHTSESSSRTLPTLDSIRKEKAEVCSTLQAIAHEIRNPLMAVGGFAKRLASTLDPNTEEGKYIQIILGEASRLEKLLFQMTQNQYSQCST
;
A
#
# COMPACT_ATOMS: atom_id res chain seq x y z
N GLU A 1 -12.09 2.76 -73.80
CA GLU A 1 -11.05 2.16 -72.93
C GLU A 1 -10.29 3.30 -72.28
N LEU A 2 -10.35 3.44 -70.95
CA LEU A 2 -9.63 4.51 -70.23
C LEU A 2 -8.25 3.98 -69.88
N ASN A 3 -7.25 4.39 -70.66
CA ASN A 3 -5.86 4.05 -70.43
C ASN A 3 -5.36 4.86 -69.22
N LEU A 4 -5.39 4.26 -68.04
CA LEU A 4 -4.80 4.82 -66.83
C LEU A 4 -3.28 4.64 -66.93
N GLU A 5 -2.63 5.65 -67.49
CA GLU A 5 -1.18 5.77 -67.46
C GLU A 5 -0.77 6.10 -66.01
N MET A 6 -0.49 5.07 -65.22
CA MET A 6 0.14 5.19 -63.91
C MET A 6 1.56 5.72 -64.10
N ASP A 7 1.76 7.00 -63.78
CA ASP A 7 3.10 7.55 -63.63
C ASP A 7 3.75 6.92 -62.40
N LYS A 8 4.53 5.87 -62.66
CA LYS A 8 5.22 5.04 -61.64
C LYS A 8 6.07 5.88 -60.68
N GLY A 9 6.58 7.04 -61.13
CA GLY A 9 7.36 7.95 -60.28
C GLY A 9 6.47 8.68 -59.27
N LYS A 10 5.33 9.19 -59.71
CA LYS A 10 4.34 9.86 -58.86
C LYS A 10 3.70 8.89 -57.86
N ASP A 11 3.39 7.67 -58.29
CA ASP A 11 2.84 6.64 -57.42
C ASP A 11 3.85 6.16 -56.36
N LEU A 12 5.14 6.05 -56.71
CA LEU A 12 6.20 5.71 -55.76
C LEU A 12 6.39 6.81 -54.71
N ILE A 13 6.36 8.08 -55.12
CA ILE A 13 6.43 9.21 -54.19
C ILE A 13 5.23 9.20 -53.26
N ALA A 14 4.02 9.01 -53.78
CA ALA A 14 2.81 8.93 -52.98
C ALA A 14 2.86 7.75 -51.99
N LEU A 15 3.42 6.61 -52.41
CA LEU A 15 3.64 5.44 -51.56
C LEU A 15 4.66 5.72 -50.45
N MET A 16 5.81 6.32 -50.78
CA MET A 16 6.82 6.70 -49.79
C MET A 16 6.28 7.73 -48.79
N GLU A 17 5.53 8.72 -49.25
CA GLU A 17 4.95 9.73 -48.38
C GLU A 17 3.91 9.12 -47.43
N LYS A 18 3.12 8.16 -47.91
CA LYS A 18 2.16 7.41 -47.10
C LYS A 18 2.87 6.50 -46.08
N ALA A 19 3.95 5.84 -46.48
CA ALA A 19 4.78 5.03 -45.60
C ALA A 19 5.45 5.89 -44.51
N ASN A 20 6.02 7.04 -44.88
CA ASN A 20 6.62 7.97 -43.93
C ASN A 20 5.60 8.57 -42.96
N ARG A 21 4.38 8.88 -43.43
CA ARG A 21 3.27 9.29 -42.55
C ARG A 21 2.86 8.18 -41.58
N ALA A 22 2.73 6.95 -42.05
CA ALA A 22 2.39 5.81 -41.20
C ALA A 22 3.49 5.54 -40.15
N LEU A 23 4.76 5.62 -40.55
CA LEU A 23 5.90 5.50 -39.64
C LEU A 23 5.93 6.64 -38.61
N GLY A 24 5.62 7.88 -39.02
CA GLY A 24 5.48 9.02 -38.12
C GLY A 24 4.39 8.80 -37.06
N GLN A 25 3.21 8.33 -37.48
CA GLN A 25 2.11 8.01 -36.57
C GLN A 25 2.43 6.84 -35.63
N ILE A 26 3.15 5.82 -36.12
CA ILE A 26 3.62 4.70 -35.30
C ILE A 26 4.65 5.20 -34.29
N SER A 27 5.59 6.03 -34.71
CA SER A 27 6.60 6.63 -33.83
C SER A 27 5.96 7.48 -32.74
N GLU A 28 4.96 8.30 -33.09
CA GLU A 28 4.18 9.12 -32.16
C GLU A 28 3.38 8.25 -31.18
N ARG A 29 2.75 7.15 -31.64
CA ARG A 29 2.05 6.20 -30.78
C ARG A 29 2.99 5.40 -29.88
N ILE A 30 4.17 5.03 -30.35
CA ILE A 30 5.21 4.34 -29.56
C ILE A 30 5.75 5.29 -28.48
N THR A 31 6.05 6.54 -28.82
CA THR A 31 6.46 7.55 -27.82
C THR A 31 5.35 7.86 -26.82
N PHE A 32 4.10 7.99 -27.27
CA PHE A 32 2.95 8.20 -26.38
C PHE A 32 2.67 6.98 -25.49
N ALA A 33 2.78 5.76 -26.02
CA ALA A 33 2.69 4.52 -25.25
C ALA A 33 3.84 4.42 -24.23
N HIS A 34 5.06 4.83 -24.58
CA HIS A 34 6.17 4.93 -23.64
C HIS A 34 5.93 5.98 -22.55
N THR A 35 5.34 7.15 -22.84
CA THR A 35 4.97 8.13 -21.80
C THR A 35 3.82 7.65 -20.90
N SER A 36 2.91 6.84 -21.44
CA SER A 36 1.78 6.26 -20.70
C SER A 36 2.18 5.05 -19.86
N GLU A 37 3.12 4.22 -20.32
CA GLU A 37 3.71 3.10 -19.54
C GLU A 37 4.78 3.57 -18.54
N SER A 38 5.41 4.73 -18.76
CA SER A 38 6.42 5.27 -17.84
C SER A 38 5.83 5.93 -16.59
N SER A 39 4.51 6.03 -16.46
CA SER A 39 3.87 6.43 -15.20
C SER A 39 3.98 5.36 -14.10
N SER A 40 4.63 4.21 -14.33
CA SER A 40 4.77 3.18 -13.28
C SER A 40 6.17 2.55 -13.13
N ARG A 41 7.24 3.08 -13.74
CA ARG A 41 8.63 2.64 -13.44
C ARG A 41 9.64 3.79 -13.44
N THR A 42 9.32 4.93 -12.85
CA THR A 42 10.38 5.78 -12.29
C THR A 42 11.02 5.01 -11.13
N LEU A 43 12.34 4.81 -11.18
CA LEU A 43 13.09 4.29 -10.04
C LEU A 43 12.70 5.11 -8.82
N PRO A 44 12.17 4.47 -7.75
CA PRO A 44 11.74 5.20 -6.58
C PRO A 44 12.94 5.98 -6.05
N THR A 45 12.76 7.30 -5.95
CA THR A 45 13.79 8.18 -5.40
C THR A 45 13.95 7.83 -3.91
N LEU A 46 15.14 8.01 -3.34
CA LEU A 46 15.35 7.75 -1.91
C LEU A 46 14.29 8.45 -1.03
N ASP A 47 13.85 9.64 -1.45
CA ASP A 47 12.79 10.40 -0.77
C ASP A 47 11.40 9.75 -0.90
N SER A 48 11.06 9.13 -2.03
CA SER A 48 9.77 8.44 -2.19
C SER A 48 9.71 7.17 -1.34
N ILE A 49 10.82 6.42 -1.23
CA ILE A 49 10.92 5.23 -0.37
C ILE A 49 10.81 5.63 1.10
N ARG A 50 11.48 6.73 1.50
CA ARG A 50 11.40 7.26 2.87
C ARG A 50 9.98 7.70 3.20
N LYS A 51 9.32 8.39 2.27
CA LYS A 51 7.94 8.86 2.44
C LYS A 51 6.96 7.69 2.55
N GLU A 52 7.04 6.71 1.66
CA GLU A 52 6.21 5.49 1.71
C GLU A 52 6.40 4.75 3.04
N LYS A 53 7.65 4.60 3.50
CA LYS A 53 7.95 3.98 4.79
C LYS A 53 7.39 4.77 5.98
N ALA A 54 7.44 6.11 5.93
CA ALA A 54 6.89 6.97 6.98
C ALA A 54 5.35 6.89 7.02
N GLU A 55 4.70 6.84 5.86
CA GLU A 55 3.25 6.65 5.76
C GLU A 55 2.82 5.29 6.33
N VAL A 56 3.53 4.21 5.98
CA VAL A 56 3.31 2.87 6.55
C VAL A 56 3.51 2.86 8.07
N CYS A 57 4.54 3.53 8.60
CA CYS A 57 4.71 3.65 10.05
C CYS A 57 3.55 4.40 10.71
N SER A 58 3.14 5.53 10.15
CA SER A 58 2.08 6.37 10.73
C SER A 58 0.75 5.64 10.80
N THR A 59 0.41 4.88 9.76
CA THR A 59 -0.81 4.07 9.68
C THR A 59 -0.76 2.91 10.68
N LEU A 60 0.36 2.19 10.77
CA LEU A 60 0.51 1.12 11.75
C LEU A 60 0.46 1.63 13.19
N GLN A 61 1.02 2.81 13.47
CA GLN A 61 0.94 3.42 14.79
C GLN A 61 -0.50 3.83 15.14
N ALA A 62 -1.24 4.40 14.18
CA ALA A 62 -2.66 4.69 14.36
C ALA A 62 -3.46 3.42 14.68
N ILE A 63 -3.25 2.34 13.92
CA ILE A 63 -3.88 1.04 14.17
C ILE A 63 -3.53 0.50 15.56
N ALA A 64 -2.26 0.59 15.98
CA ALA A 64 -1.85 0.14 17.30
C ALA A 64 -2.54 0.93 18.43
N HIS A 65 -2.73 2.23 18.25
CA HIS A 65 -3.51 3.05 19.19
C HIS A 65 -4.98 2.65 19.23
N GLU A 66 -5.60 2.42 18.07
CA GLU A 66 -7.00 1.98 17.99
C GLU A 66 -7.25 0.62 18.62
N ILE A 67 -6.28 -0.30 18.58
CA ILE A 67 -6.37 -1.61 19.27
C ILE A 67 -6.11 -1.46 20.77
N ARG A 68 -5.15 -0.62 21.19
CA ARG A 68 -4.84 -0.41 22.61
C ARG A 68 -6.04 0.10 23.39
N ASN A 69 -6.86 0.97 22.80
CA ASN A 69 -8.02 1.57 23.46
C ASN A 69 -9.07 0.56 23.95
N PRO A 70 -9.66 -0.30 23.10
CA PRO A 70 -10.60 -1.34 23.53
C PRO A 70 -9.94 -2.35 24.45
N LEU A 71 -8.65 -2.67 24.25
CA LEU A 71 -7.92 -3.59 25.11
C LEU A 71 -7.78 -3.04 26.55
N MET A 72 -7.43 -1.77 26.69
CA MET A 72 -7.38 -1.08 27.99
C MET A 72 -8.76 -1.03 28.65
N ALA A 73 -9.82 -0.78 27.88
CA ALA A 73 -11.18 -0.77 28.41
C ALA A 73 -11.57 -2.16 28.94
N VAL A 74 -11.38 -3.22 28.14
CA VAL A 74 -11.68 -4.61 28.53
C VAL A 74 -10.85 -5.02 29.75
N GLY A 75 -9.53 -4.77 29.73
CA GLY A 75 -8.65 -5.06 30.85
C GLY A 75 -9.04 -4.30 32.12
N GLY A 76 -9.43 -3.03 32.00
CA GLY A 76 -9.90 -2.21 33.11
C GLY A 76 -11.19 -2.73 33.74
N PHE A 77 -12.18 -3.09 32.92
CA PHE A 77 -13.43 -3.71 33.40
C PHE A 77 -13.17 -5.08 34.04
N ALA A 78 -12.37 -5.94 33.40
CA ALA A 78 -12.00 -7.24 33.94
C ALA A 78 -11.27 -7.11 35.28
N LYS A 79 -10.38 -6.12 35.42
CA LYS A 79 -9.67 -5.85 36.68
C LYS A 79 -10.60 -5.38 37.79
N ARG A 80 -11.61 -4.57 37.46
CA ARG A 80 -12.66 -4.18 38.41
C ARG A 80 -13.49 -5.40 38.86
N LEU A 81 -13.89 -6.26 37.93
CA LEU A 81 -14.62 -7.49 38.27
C LEU A 81 -13.78 -8.44 39.15
N ALA A 82 -12.48 -8.56 38.86
CA ALA A 82 -11.55 -9.38 39.65
C ALA A 82 -11.41 -8.89 41.10
N SER A 83 -11.62 -7.59 41.35
CA SER A 83 -11.56 -7.03 42.71
C SER A 83 -12.82 -7.31 43.54
N THR A 84 -13.92 -7.71 42.90
CA THR A 84 -15.21 -7.92 43.56
C THR A 84 -15.64 -9.39 43.62
N LEU A 85 -15.12 -10.25 42.74
CA LEU A 85 -15.47 -11.67 42.65
C LEU A 85 -14.47 -12.54 43.43
N ASP A 86 -14.96 -13.61 44.06
CA ASP A 86 -14.09 -14.63 44.67
C ASP A 86 -13.33 -15.38 43.56
N PRO A 87 -11.98 -15.40 43.58
CA PRO A 87 -11.17 -16.11 42.59
C PRO A 87 -11.48 -17.61 42.43
N ASN A 88 -12.06 -18.25 43.46
CA ASN A 88 -12.36 -19.68 43.45
C ASN A 88 -13.67 -20.03 42.73
N THR A 89 -14.51 -19.03 42.45
CA THR A 89 -15.74 -19.18 41.66
C THR A 89 -15.42 -19.37 40.18
N GLU A 90 -16.35 -19.93 39.41
CA GLU A 90 -16.17 -20.10 37.96
C GLU A 90 -16.01 -18.75 37.25
N GLU A 91 -16.78 -17.74 37.69
CA GLU A 91 -16.65 -16.36 37.21
C GLU A 91 -15.26 -15.79 37.54
N GLY A 92 -14.78 -15.99 38.76
CA GLY A 92 -13.44 -15.59 39.19
C GLY A 92 -12.34 -16.16 38.28
N LYS A 93 -12.41 -17.46 37.97
CA LYS A 93 -11.48 -18.13 37.05
C LYS A 93 -11.53 -17.54 35.64
N TYR A 94 -12.73 -17.32 35.08
CA TYR A 94 -12.86 -16.72 33.75
C TYR A 94 -12.29 -15.30 33.69
N ILE A 95 -12.52 -14.50 34.74
CA ILE A 95 -11.98 -13.14 34.80
C ILE A 95 -10.44 -13.16 34.86
N GLN A 96 -9.83 -14.11 35.57
CA GLN A 96 -8.38 -14.29 35.58
C GLN A 96 -7.83 -14.66 34.19
N ILE A 97 -8.54 -15.51 33.44
CA ILE A 97 -8.17 -15.83 32.05
C ILE A 97 -8.23 -14.58 31.17
N ILE A 98 -9.32 -13.80 31.25
CA ILE A 98 -9.48 -12.56 30.47
C ILE A 98 -8.36 -11.56 30.80
N LEU A 99 -8.01 -11.40 32.07
CA LEU A 99 -6.89 -10.55 32.49
C LEU A 99 -5.55 -11.04 31.96
N GLY A 100 -5.32 -12.35 31.98
CA GLY A 100 -4.12 -12.97 31.41
C GLY A 100 -3.99 -12.71 29.90
N GLU A 101 -5.08 -12.90 29.16
CA GLU A 101 -5.11 -12.66 27.71
C GLU A 101 -4.97 -11.17 27.36
N ALA A 102 -5.64 -10.28 28.09
CA ALA A 102 -5.49 -8.84 27.91
C ALA A 102 -4.04 -8.41 28.15
N SER A 103 -3.40 -8.89 29.23
CA SER A 103 -1.99 -8.58 29.53
C SER A 103 -1.04 -9.11 28.46
N ARG A 104 -1.31 -10.31 27.93
CA ARG A 104 -0.52 -10.91 26.84
C ARG A 104 -0.65 -10.11 25.55
N LEU A 105 -1.85 -9.66 25.19
CA LEU A 105 -2.08 -8.80 24.02
C LEU A 105 -1.44 -7.43 24.19
N GLU A 106 -1.47 -6.83 25.39
CA GLU A 106 -0.77 -5.57 25.66
C GLU A 106 0.73 -5.69 25.43
N LYS A 107 1.34 -6.78 25.92
CA LYS A 107 2.77 -7.07 25.69
C LYS A 107 3.09 -7.28 24.22
N LEU A 108 2.25 -8.01 23.50
CA LEU A 108 2.44 -8.26 22.07
C LEU A 108 2.38 -6.94 21.28
N LEU A 109 1.37 -6.11 21.53
CA LEU A 109 1.24 -4.79 20.92
C LEU A 109 2.42 -3.88 21.26
N PHE A 110 2.89 -3.93 22.51
CA PHE A 110 4.07 -3.18 22.93
C PHE A 110 5.33 -3.64 22.20
N GLN A 111 5.55 -4.95 22.06
CA GLN A 111 6.68 -5.49 21.31
C GLN A 111 6.62 -5.12 19.83
N MET A 112 5.44 -5.18 19.20
CA MET A 112 5.26 -4.75 17.82
C MET A 112 5.62 -3.26 17.68
N THR A 113 5.08 -2.41 18.55
CA THR A 113 5.29 -0.95 18.53
C THR A 113 6.70 -0.50 18.96
N GLN A 114 7.45 -1.28 19.75
CA GLN A 114 8.82 -0.93 20.13
C GLN A 114 9.90 -1.58 19.25
N ASN A 115 9.78 -2.86 18.90
CA ASN A 115 10.86 -3.57 18.19
C ASN A 115 10.88 -3.30 16.68
N GLN A 116 9.79 -2.84 16.05
CA GLN A 116 9.79 -2.50 14.62
C GLN A 116 9.97 -1.00 14.33
N TYR A 117 9.83 -0.10 15.31
CA TYR A 117 9.71 1.35 15.06
C TYR A 117 10.89 2.20 15.54
N SER A 118 11.99 1.59 16.00
CA SER A 118 13.27 2.29 16.21
C SER A 118 13.79 2.97 14.93
N GLN A 119 13.24 2.63 13.76
CA GLN A 119 13.52 3.26 12.47
C GLN A 119 12.52 4.35 12.06
N CYS A 120 11.51 4.65 12.88
CA CYS A 120 10.51 5.70 12.63
C CYS A 120 10.54 6.84 13.66
N SER A 121 11.53 6.83 14.57
CA SER A 121 11.81 7.91 15.52
C SER A 121 13.16 8.58 15.18
N THR A 122 13.23 9.24 14.03
CA THR A 122 14.17 10.35 13.72
C THR A 122 13.59 11.15 12.57
#